data_AF-A0AB37WN89-F1
#
_entry.id   AF-A0AB37WN89-F1
#
_cell.length_a   1.000
_cell.length_b   1.000
_cell.length_c   1.000
_cell.angle_alpha   90.00
_cell.angle_beta   90.00
_cell.angle_gamma   90.00
#
_symmetry.space_group_name_H-M   'P 1'
#
loop_
_entity.id
_entity.type
_entity.pdbx_description
1 polymer ?
#
loop_
_entity_poly.entity_id
_entity_poly.type
_entity_poly.pdbx_seq_one_letter_code
_entity_poly.pdbx_strand_id
1 'polypeptide(L)'
;MSANALIDSLKSAKLLPSAIIPESFTPALDLSVKFSSGLAPEHGGLARVSQVKEQPIISISSPPTSSAATYTFMMIDPDAPTPDDPKFGYWRHWVVASIPSPSATTSPDDITSKGKTLTQYLAPGPKDESGPHRYLFLLFEESANESLEKADVGGEEFVERRSFRAEELAAKKGLKLVGVQWMRGVGDGWKGGKDEL
;
A
#
# COMPACT_ATOMS: atom_id res chain seq x y z
N MET A 1 -0.69 -21.56 -0.90
CA MET A 1 0.70 -21.43 -1.39
C MET A 1 1.11 -19.97 -1.59
N SER A 2 0.20 -19.04 -1.95
CA SER A 2 0.51 -17.60 -2.10
C SER A 2 0.81 -16.86 -0.78
N ALA A 3 0.05 -17.11 0.30
CA ALA A 3 0.22 -16.41 1.58
C ALA A 3 1.62 -16.60 2.20
N ASN A 4 2.22 -17.79 2.06
CA ASN A 4 3.58 -18.04 2.54
C ASN A 4 4.61 -17.24 1.73
N ALA A 5 4.46 -17.18 0.40
CA ALA A 5 5.35 -16.42 -0.46
C ALA A 5 5.29 -14.91 -0.16
N LEU A 6 4.10 -14.36 0.13
CA LEU A 6 3.97 -12.98 0.59
C LEU A 6 4.75 -12.74 1.89
N ILE A 7 4.52 -13.55 2.91
CA ILE A 7 5.17 -13.42 4.22
C ILE A 7 6.70 -13.55 4.08
N ASP A 8 7.18 -14.52 3.32
CA ASP A 8 8.61 -14.73 3.08
C ASP A 8 9.24 -13.55 2.33
N SER A 9 8.52 -12.98 1.36
CA SER A 9 8.98 -11.77 0.64
C SER A 9 9.06 -10.54 1.56
N LEU A 10 8.07 -10.34 2.44
CA LEU A 10 8.06 -9.24 3.40
C LEU A 10 9.20 -9.36 4.41
N LYS A 11 9.48 -10.57 4.90
CA LYS A 11 10.61 -10.83 5.80
C LYS A 11 11.95 -10.57 5.09
N SER A 12 12.10 -11.08 3.87
CA SER A 12 13.32 -10.91 3.08
C SER A 12 13.62 -9.43 2.81
N ALA A 13 12.58 -8.63 2.58
CA ALA A 13 12.67 -7.19 2.37
C ALA A 13 12.67 -6.37 3.67
N LYS A 14 12.74 -7.00 4.85
CA LYS A 14 12.71 -6.33 6.18
C LYS A 14 11.48 -5.43 6.38
N LEU A 15 10.33 -5.81 5.81
CA LEU A 15 9.04 -5.15 5.97
C LEU A 15 8.18 -5.83 7.06
N LEU A 16 8.55 -7.05 7.47
CA LEU A 16 7.90 -7.83 8.52
C LEU A 16 8.94 -8.38 9.52
N PRO A 17 8.88 -8.01 10.82
CA PRO A 17 8.04 -6.95 11.38
C PRO A 17 8.51 -5.54 10.97
N SER A 18 7.58 -4.60 10.94
CA SER A 18 7.83 -3.17 10.82
C SER A 18 6.85 -2.37 11.69
N ALA A 19 6.97 -1.05 11.70
CA ALA A 19 6.08 -0.19 12.48
C ALA A 19 4.59 -0.39 12.12
N ILE A 20 4.30 -0.65 10.85
CA ILE A 20 2.93 -0.80 10.33
C ILE A 20 2.50 -2.27 10.11
N ILE A 21 3.45 -3.20 9.95
CA ILE A 21 3.17 -4.63 9.78
C ILE A 21 3.67 -5.39 11.01
N PRO A 22 2.79 -5.79 11.94
CA PRO A 22 3.20 -6.48 13.16
C PRO A 22 3.72 -7.90 12.87
N GLU A 23 4.60 -8.43 13.73
CA GLU A 23 5.14 -9.79 13.59
C GLU A 23 4.05 -10.87 13.53
N SER A 24 2.93 -10.65 14.23
CA SER A 24 1.76 -11.54 14.24
C SER A 24 0.87 -11.41 13.01
N PHE A 25 1.23 -10.57 12.02
CA PHE A 25 0.41 -10.37 10.83
C PHE A 25 0.22 -11.69 10.07
N THR A 26 -1.06 -11.99 9.80
CA THR A 26 -1.48 -13.09 8.93
C THR A 26 -2.45 -12.51 7.90
N PRO A 27 -2.18 -12.64 6.59
CA PRO A 27 -3.06 -12.10 5.57
C PRO A 27 -4.43 -12.80 5.63
N ALA A 28 -5.47 -12.02 5.86
CA ALA A 28 -6.86 -12.49 5.84
C ALA A 28 -7.48 -12.35 4.45
N LEU A 29 -7.04 -11.32 3.70
CA LEU A 29 -7.48 -11.02 2.34
C LEU A 29 -6.28 -10.96 1.40
N ASP A 30 -6.47 -11.51 0.21
CA ASP A 30 -5.47 -11.52 -0.85
C ASP A 30 -5.68 -10.28 -1.74
N LEU A 31 -4.72 -9.35 -1.65
CA LEU A 31 -4.77 -8.04 -2.27
C LEU A 31 -4.00 -8.05 -3.59
N SER A 32 -4.69 -7.71 -4.68
CA SER A 32 -4.11 -7.60 -6.02
C SER A 32 -4.00 -6.14 -6.45
N VAL A 33 -2.88 -5.81 -7.09
CA VAL A 33 -2.58 -4.48 -7.61
C VAL A 33 -2.33 -4.61 -9.11
N LYS A 34 -3.06 -3.86 -9.92
CA LYS A 34 -2.90 -3.88 -11.38
C LYS A 34 -2.87 -2.47 -11.95
N PHE A 35 -1.78 -2.11 -12.58
CA PHE A 35 -1.63 -0.83 -13.29
C PHE A 35 -2.19 -0.92 -14.71
N SER A 36 -2.62 0.23 -15.23
CA SER A 36 -3.11 0.37 -16.62
C SER A 36 -2.04 0.04 -17.67
N SER A 37 -0.75 0.09 -17.30
CA SER A 37 0.38 -0.37 -18.11
C SER A 37 0.41 -1.88 -18.35
N GLY A 38 -0.44 -2.64 -17.67
CA GLY A 38 -0.43 -4.11 -17.65
C GLY A 38 0.45 -4.70 -16.56
N LEU A 39 1.21 -3.88 -15.82
CA LEU A 39 2.00 -4.32 -14.69
C LEU A 39 1.09 -4.76 -13.54
N ALA A 40 1.30 -5.96 -13.02
CA ALA A 40 0.66 -6.48 -11.82
C ALA A 40 1.75 -7.02 -10.88
N PRO A 41 2.35 -6.18 -10.02
CA PRO A 41 3.45 -6.61 -9.18
C PRO A 41 2.93 -7.50 -8.04
N GLU A 42 3.64 -8.59 -7.81
CA GLU A 42 3.37 -9.52 -6.72
C GLU A 42 4.64 -9.71 -5.89
N HIS A 43 4.50 -9.67 -4.56
CA HIS A 43 5.53 -10.06 -3.59
C HIS A 43 6.88 -9.36 -3.81
N GLY A 44 6.85 -8.05 -4.08
CA GLY A 44 8.06 -7.28 -4.37
C GLY A 44 8.46 -7.28 -5.84
N GLY A 45 7.51 -7.51 -6.76
CA GLY A 45 7.73 -7.33 -8.20
C GLY A 45 8.31 -5.95 -8.52
N LEU A 46 9.19 -5.88 -9.52
CA LEU A 46 9.83 -4.63 -9.94
C LEU A 46 8.85 -3.78 -10.77
N ALA A 47 8.81 -2.48 -10.48
CA ALA A 47 7.96 -1.51 -11.13
C ALA A 47 8.80 -0.30 -11.55
N ARG A 48 8.76 0.07 -12.84
CA ARG A 48 9.40 1.31 -13.31
C ARG A 48 8.43 2.49 -13.18
N VAL A 49 8.96 3.69 -12.92
CA VAL A 49 8.15 4.91 -12.78
C VAL A 49 7.21 5.14 -13.98
N SER A 50 7.62 4.81 -15.20
CA SER A 50 6.75 4.89 -16.39
C SER A 50 5.53 3.98 -16.34
N GLN A 51 5.61 2.84 -15.65
CA GLN A 51 4.54 1.83 -15.57
C GLN A 51 3.50 2.14 -14.49
N VAL A 52 3.84 3.02 -13.55
CA VAL A 52 3.04 3.33 -12.36
C VAL A 52 2.60 4.79 -12.30
N LYS A 53 2.58 5.49 -13.45
CA LYS A 53 2.13 6.89 -13.55
C LYS A 53 0.68 7.07 -13.16
N GLU A 54 -0.18 6.16 -13.62
CA GLU A 54 -1.60 6.16 -13.30
C GLU A 54 -1.85 5.32 -12.05
N GLN A 55 -2.90 5.68 -11.29
CA GLN A 55 -3.29 4.91 -10.13
C GLN A 55 -3.66 3.46 -10.53
N PRO A 56 -3.28 2.45 -9.72
CA PRO A 56 -3.62 1.07 -10.01
C PRO A 56 -5.08 0.77 -9.65
N ILE A 57 -5.62 -0.26 -10.29
CA ILE A 57 -6.83 -0.96 -9.84
C ILE A 57 -6.44 -1.86 -8.67
N ILE A 58 -7.19 -1.76 -7.57
CA ILE A 58 -7.02 -2.59 -6.39
C ILE A 58 -8.18 -3.57 -6.29
N SER A 59 -7.89 -4.86 -6.18
CA SER A 59 -8.91 -5.91 -6.12
C SER A 59 -8.61 -6.93 -5.03
N ILE A 60 -9.65 -7.65 -4.58
CA ILE A 60 -9.55 -8.72 -3.58
C ILE A 60 -10.08 -10.02 -4.20
N SER A 61 -9.28 -11.08 -4.20
CA SER A 61 -9.59 -12.33 -4.92
C SER A 61 -10.57 -13.23 -4.16
N SER A 62 -10.73 -13.06 -2.85
CA SER A 62 -11.66 -13.81 -2.01
C SER A 62 -12.32 -12.87 -1.00
N PRO A 63 -13.35 -12.11 -1.42
CA PRO A 63 -14.01 -11.18 -0.51
C PRO A 63 -14.70 -11.94 0.64
N PRO A 64 -14.69 -11.39 1.86
CA PRO A 64 -15.30 -12.05 3.00
C PRO A 64 -16.82 -12.09 2.84
N THR A 65 -17.43 -13.18 3.32
CA THR A 65 -18.88 -13.43 3.24
C THR A 65 -19.73 -12.55 4.16
N SER A 66 -19.10 -11.75 5.02
CA SER A 66 -19.78 -10.86 5.98
C SER A 66 -19.95 -9.45 5.42
N SER A 67 -21.16 -8.91 5.53
CA SER A 67 -21.69 -7.82 4.71
C SER A 67 -21.69 -6.43 5.37
N ALA A 68 -20.89 -6.19 6.41
CA ALA A 68 -20.91 -4.91 7.14
C ALA A 68 -19.56 -4.23 7.37
N ALA A 69 -18.44 -4.88 7.06
CA ALA A 69 -17.13 -4.27 7.23
C ALA A 69 -16.87 -3.21 6.14
N THR A 70 -16.32 -2.07 6.55
CA THR A 70 -15.68 -1.10 5.64
C THR A 70 -14.17 -1.23 5.74
N TYR A 71 -13.47 -0.74 4.72
CA TYR A 71 -12.03 -0.84 4.64
C TYR A 71 -11.38 0.52 4.37
N THR A 72 -10.17 0.66 4.87
CA THR A 72 -9.23 1.72 4.52
C THR A 72 -8.07 1.12 3.76
N PHE A 73 -7.77 1.69 2.61
CA PHE A 73 -6.59 1.39 1.80
C PHE A 73 -5.55 2.50 1.97
N MET A 74 -4.28 2.11 2.10
CA MET A 74 -3.14 3.02 2.13
C MET A 74 -2.03 2.52 1.21
N MET A 75 -1.47 3.43 0.40
CA MET A 75 -0.19 3.24 -0.28
C MET A 75 0.87 4.13 0.36
N ILE A 76 1.94 3.52 0.87
CA ILE A 76 3.01 4.23 1.57
C ILE A 76 4.41 3.74 1.14
N ASP A 77 5.41 4.61 1.31
CA ASP A 77 6.81 4.33 0.98
C ASP A 77 7.71 4.58 2.22
N PRO A 78 8.25 3.53 2.89
CA PRO A 78 9.17 3.65 4.01
C PRO A 78 10.52 4.25 3.62
N ASP A 79 10.85 4.30 2.33
CA ASP A 79 12.20 4.56 1.85
C ASP A 79 12.38 5.99 1.37
N ALA A 80 11.41 6.88 1.55
CA ALA A 80 11.54 8.27 1.11
C ALA A 80 12.54 9.07 1.97
N PRO A 81 13.39 9.95 1.40
CA PRO A 81 13.57 10.19 -0.04
C PRO A 81 14.40 9.14 -0.77
N THR A 82 15.22 8.36 -0.06
CA THR A 82 15.98 7.22 -0.61
C THR A 82 16.15 6.13 0.46
N PRO A 83 16.22 4.83 0.10
CA PRO A 83 16.40 3.73 1.07
C PRO A 83 17.63 3.90 1.98
N ASP A 84 18.70 4.53 1.48
CA ASP A 84 19.94 4.79 2.22
C ASP A 84 19.83 5.90 3.29
N ASP A 85 18.86 6.80 3.16
CA ASP A 85 18.59 7.92 4.09
C ASP A 85 17.07 8.20 4.15
N PRO A 86 16.26 7.31 4.73
CA PRO A 86 14.80 7.35 4.65
C PRO A 86 14.17 8.35 5.62
N LYS A 87 14.71 9.56 5.73
CA LYS A 87 14.26 10.59 6.69
C LYS A 87 12.83 11.10 6.51
N PHE A 88 12.20 10.83 5.37
CA PHE A 88 10.81 11.18 5.06
C PHE A 88 9.89 9.96 5.06
N GLY A 89 10.41 8.76 5.31
CA GLY A 89 9.62 7.55 5.49
C GLY A 89 8.77 7.64 6.76
N TYR A 90 7.53 7.13 6.77
CA TYR A 90 6.77 6.67 5.60
C TYR A 90 6.21 7.85 4.80
N TRP A 91 6.31 7.81 3.49
CA TRP A 91 5.69 8.79 2.60
C TRP A 91 4.30 8.32 2.17
N ARG A 92 3.29 9.17 2.33
CA ARG A 92 1.90 8.89 1.94
C ARG A 92 1.69 9.12 0.44
N HIS A 93 1.47 8.05 -0.32
CA HIS A 93 1.17 8.11 -1.75
C HIS A 93 -0.32 8.20 -2.04
N TRP A 94 -1.14 7.42 -1.35
CA TRP A 94 -2.57 7.32 -1.65
C TRP A 94 -3.33 6.81 -0.42
N VAL A 95 -4.48 7.39 -0.09
CA VAL A 95 -5.36 6.89 1.00
C VAL A 95 -6.81 6.98 0.57
N VAL A 96 -7.52 5.87 0.71
CA VAL A 96 -8.96 5.76 0.44
C VAL A 96 -9.61 5.07 1.62
N ALA A 97 -10.58 5.71 2.25
CA ALA A 97 -11.29 5.20 3.41
C ALA A 97 -12.73 4.83 3.08
N SER A 98 -13.46 4.25 4.04
CA SER A 98 -14.88 3.92 3.91
C SER A 98 -15.19 3.08 2.66
N ILE A 99 -14.25 2.22 2.25
CA ILE A 99 -14.44 1.30 1.13
C ILE A 99 -15.45 0.25 1.57
N PRO A 100 -16.61 0.11 0.93
CA PRO A 100 -17.58 -0.91 1.30
C PRO A 100 -17.03 -2.31 1.00
N SER A 101 -17.42 -3.30 1.81
CA SER A 101 -17.04 -4.70 1.55
C SER A 101 -17.37 -5.11 0.11
N PRO A 102 -16.41 -5.68 -0.64
CA PRO A 102 -16.70 -6.14 -1.99
C PRO A 102 -17.71 -7.28 -1.94
N SER A 103 -18.77 -7.21 -2.74
CA SER A 103 -19.71 -8.32 -2.89
C SER A 103 -19.13 -9.38 -3.83
N ALA A 104 -19.31 -10.66 -3.50
CA ALA A 104 -18.95 -11.81 -4.34
C ALA A 104 -19.66 -11.83 -5.72
N THR A 105 -20.65 -10.96 -5.93
CA THR A 105 -21.48 -10.91 -7.15
C THR A 105 -21.03 -9.88 -8.18
N THR A 106 -19.98 -9.11 -7.92
CA THR A 106 -19.39 -8.14 -8.85
C THR A 106 -18.01 -8.62 -9.27
N SER A 107 -17.63 -8.36 -10.52
CA SER A 107 -16.31 -8.63 -11.14
C SER A 107 -15.14 -8.17 -10.25
N PRO A 108 -13.86 -8.42 -10.59
CA PRO A 108 -12.73 -7.76 -9.92
C PRO A 108 -12.76 -6.26 -10.25
N ASP A 109 -13.70 -5.55 -9.64
CA ASP A 109 -13.87 -4.12 -9.65
C ASP A 109 -12.76 -3.52 -8.78
N ASP A 110 -12.33 -2.32 -9.15
CA ASP A 110 -11.49 -1.50 -8.29
C ASP A 110 -12.25 -1.18 -6.99
N ILE A 111 -11.85 -1.80 -5.88
CA ILE A 111 -12.52 -1.62 -4.59
C ILE A 111 -12.43 -0.16 -4.13
N THR A 112 -11.36 0.55 -4.52
CA THR A 112 -11.12 1.92 -4.08
C THR A 112 -12.09 2.91 -4.74
N SER A 113 -12.64 2.57 -5.91
CA SER A 113 -13.62 3.41 -6.64
C SER A 113 -14.92 3.65 -5.86
N LYS A 114 -15.24 2.78 -4.89
CA LYS A 114 -16.43 2.85 -4.05
C LYS A 114 -16.17 3.53 -2.70
N GLY A 115 -14.91 3.87 -2.41
CA GLY A 115 -14.51 4.52 -1.16
C GLY A 115 -14.39 6.04 -1.29
N LYS A 116 -13.99 6.67 -0.19
CA LYS A 116 -13.73 8.10 -0.06
C LYS A 116 -12.23 8.37 -0.12
N THR A 117 -11.76 8.98 -1.21
CA THR A 117 -10.35 9.35 -1.36
C THR A 117 -9.98 10.48 -0.40
N LEU A 118 -9.11 10.18 0.57
CA LEU A 118 -8.61 11.14 1.57
C LEU A 118 -7.25 11.71 1.19
N THR A 119 -6.47 11.01 0.38
CA THR A 119 -5.22 11.52 -0.21
C THR A 119 -5.20 11.07 -1.64
N GLN A 120 -5.04 11.98 -2.59
CA GLN A 120 -5.01 11.62 -4.01
C GLN A 120 -3.76 10.80 -4.34
N TYR A 121 -3.87 9.91 -5.32
CA TYR A 121 -2.71 9.14 -5.77
C TYR A 121 -1.60 10.07 -6.25
N LEU A 122 -0.40 9.88 -5.70
CA LEU A 122 0.82 10.49 -6.19
C LEU A 122 1.74 9.36 -6.66
N ALA A 123 2.13 9.39 -7.93
CA ALA A 123 2.93 8.32 -8.52
C ALA A 123 4.29 8.16 -7.81
N PRO A 124 4.79 6.92 -7.68
CA PRO A 124 6.19 6.66 -7.36
C PRO A 124 7.14 7.47 -8.24
N GLY A 125 8.13 8.11 -7.62
CA GLY A 125 9.15 8.91 -8.31
C GLY A 125 10.58 8.67 -7.84
N PRO A 126 11.04 7.43 -7.58
CA PRO A 126 12.44 7.16 -7.31
C PRO A 126 13.30 7.61 -8.50
N LYS A 127 14.45 8.19 -8.19
CA LYS A 127 15.42 8.62 -9.20
C LYS A 127 16.21 7.43 -9.74
N ASP A 128 16.77 7.58 -10.94
CA ASP A 128 17.56 6.52 -11.60
C ASP A 128 18.80 6.11 -10.78
N GLU A 129 19.34 7.02 -9.97
CA GLU A 129 20.51 6.78 -9.12
C GLU A 129 20.14 6.24 -7.72
N SER A 130 18.86 6.20 -7.38
CA SER A 130 18.38 5.66 -6.10
C SER A 130 18.36 4.13 -6.15
N GLY A 131 18.49 3.50 -4.98
CA GLY A 131 18.12 2.09 -4.82
C GLY A 131 16.60 1.89 -4.98
N PRO A 132 16.14 0.64 -5.15
CA PRO A 132 14.71 0.35 -5.22
C PRO A 132 13.96 0.77 -3.94
N HIS A 133 12.85 1.49 -4.10
CA HIS A 133 11.96 1.84 -2.99
C HIS A 133 10.89 0.77 -2.80
N ARG A 134 10.51 0.50 -1.54
CA ARG A 134 9.52 -0.53 -1.18
C ARG A 134 8.14 0.11 -1.01
N TYR A 135 7.33 0.10 -2.07
CA TYR A 135 5.96 0.61 -1.99
C TYR A 135 5.04 -0.43 -1.37
N LEU A 136 4.46 -0.10 -0.22
CA LEU A 136 3.49 -0.92 0.50
C LEU A 136 2.06 -0.54 0.10
N PHE A 137 1.25 -1.55 -0.21
CA PHE A 137 -0.19 -1.45 -0.40
C PHE A 137 -0.86 -2.19 0.76
N LEU A 138 -1.55 -1.44 1.60
CA LEU A 138 -2.08 -1.92 2.87
C LEU A 138 -3.60 -1.79 2.86
N LEU A 139 -4.28 -2.87 3.23
CA LEU A 139 -5.73 -2.88 3.41
C LEU A 139 -6.05 -3.15 4.88
N PHE A 140 -6.79 -2.23 5.48
CA PHE A 140 -7.25 -2.30 6.85
C PHE A 140 -8.75 -2.48 6.90
N GLU A 141 -9.23 -3.36 7.77
CA GLU A 141 -10.62 -3.44 8.18
C GLU A 141 -10.89 -2.34 9.22
N GLU A 142 -11.92 -1.53 8.99
CA GLU A 142 -12.34 -0.46 9.88
C GLU A 142 -13.23 -1.01 11.01
N SER A 143 -13.18 -0.36 12.17
CA SER A 143 -14.16 -0.64 13.22
C SER A 143 -15.51 -0.01 12.87
N ALA A 144 -16.62 -0.62 13.31
CA ALA A 144 -17.98 -0.36 12.81
C ALA A 144 -18.50 1.10 12.89
N ASN A 145 -17.75 2.04 13.47
CA ASN A 145 -18.12 3.46 13.56
C ASN A 145 -16.94 4.44 13.42
N GLU A 146 -15.74 4.00 13.03
CA GLU A 146 -14.56 4.89 12.94
C GLU A 146 -13.87 4.77 11.57
N SER A 147 -14.46 5.40 10.54
CA SER A 147 -13.72 5.66 9.31
C SER A 147 -12.72 6.81 9.50
N LEU A 148 -11.69 6.82 8.65
CA LEU A 148 -10.79 7.96 8.53
C LEU A 148 -11.46 9.15 7.84
N GLU A 149 -11.08 10.34 8.27
CA GLU A 149 -11.47 11.61 7.67
C GLU A 149 -10.26 12.37 7.11
N LYS A 150 -10.51 13.37 6.24
CA LYS A 150 -9.41 14.14 5.62
C LYS A 150 -8.50 14.79 6.66
N ALA A 151 -9.08 15.25 7.77
CA ALA A 151 -8.34 15.85 8.87
C ALA A 151 -7.39 14.86 9.58
N ASP A 152 -7.66 13.55 9.50
CA ASP A 152 -6.79 12.54 10.11
C ASP A 152 -5.51 12.30 9.28
N VAL A 153 -5.56 12.52 7.97
CA VAL A 153 -4.43 12.27 7.06
C VAL A 153 -3.68 13.54 6.65
N GLY A 154 -4.29 14.73 6.75
CA GLY A 154 -3.68 15.99 6.33
C GLY A 154 -3.87 16.30 4.83
N GLY A 155 -3.24 17.38 4.36
CA GLY A 155 -3.37 17.88 2.99
C GLY A 155 -2.57 17.08 1.95
N GLU A 156 -2.26 17.72 0.82
CA GLU A 156 -1.58 17.09 -0.32
C GLU A 156 -0.12 17.55 -0.46
N GLU A 157 0.29 18.56 0.31
CA GLU A 157 1.60 19.18 0.21
C GLU A 157 2.72 18.24 0.64
N PHE A 158 3.92 18.48 0.10
CA PHE A 158 5.11 17.66 0.37
C PHE A 158 5.33 17.45 1.88
N VAL A 159 5.23 18.53 2.66
CA VAL A 159 5.48 18.50 4.12
C VAL A 159 4.42 17.73 4.89
N GLU A 160 3.22 17.56 4.32
CA GLU A 160 2.09 16.85 4.94
C GLU A 160 2.04 15.37 4.54
N ARG A 161 2.73 14.98 3.46
CA ARG A 161 2.82 13.57 3.01
C ARG A 161 4.00 12.82 3.61
N ARG A 162 5.11 13.51 3.93
CA ARG A 162 6.29 12.90 4.55
C ARG A 162 6.06 12.49 6.01
N SER A 163 6.87 11.54 6.48
CA SER A 163 6.93 11.11 7.88
C SER A 163 5.54 10.74 8.45
N PHE A 164 4.71 10.15 7.59
CA PHE A 164 3.34 9.78 7.87
C PHE A 164 3.31 8.62 8.88
N ARG A 165 2.74 8.89 10.07
CA ARG A 165 2.60 7.93 11.17
C ARG A 165 1.39 7.01 10.95
N ALA A 166 1.44 6.19 9.90
CA ALA A 166 0.37 5.27 9.54
C ALA A 166 0.02 4.31 10.69
N GLU A 167 1.03 3.91 11.46
CA GLU A 167 0.93 2.99 12.60
C GLU A 167 0.16 3.59 13.77
N GLU A 168 0.47 4.84 14.12
CA GLU A 168 -0.21 5.56 15.19
C GLU A 168 -1.65 5.84 14.78
N LEU A 169 -1.88 6.20 13.51
CA LEU A 169 -3.21 6.42 12.97
C LEU A 169 -4.05 5.14 12.99
N ALA A 170 -3.48 4.03 12.52
CA ALA A 170 -4.14 2.73 12.53
C ALA A 170 -4.50 2.29 13.94
N ALA A 171 -3.57 2.42 14.90
CA ALA A 171 -3.82 2.11 16.30
C ALA A 171 -4.90 3.01 16.91
N LYS A 172 -4.85 4.32 16.66
CA LYS A 172 -5.80 5.30 17.18
C LYS A 172 -7.24 5.05 16.72
N LYS A 173 -7.42 4.56 15.50
CA LYS A 173 -8.72 4.34 14.84
C LYS A 173 -9.17 2.88 14.88
N GLY A 174 -8.44 2.02 15.59
CA GLY A 174 -8.73 0.59 15.69
C GLY A 174 -8.68 -0.15 14.35
N LEU A 175 -7.85 0.31 13.41
CA LEU A 175 -7.71 -0.29 12.09
C LEU A 175 -6.95 -1.62 12.19
N LYS A 176 -7.54 -2.68 11.66
CA LYS A 176 -6.93 -4.01 11.65
C LYS A 176 -6.36 -4.32 10.27
N LEU A 177 -5.04 -4.54 10.17
CA LEU A 177 -4.41 -4.91 8.91
C LEU A 177 -4.90 -6.30 8.47
N VAL A 178 -5.54 -6.38 7.29
CA VAL A 178 -6.12 -7.62 6.74
C VAL A 178 -5.51 -8.05 5.41
N GLY A 179 -4.91 -7.12 4.66
CA GLY A 179 -4.28 -7.41 3.38
C GLY A 179 -3.03 -6.57 3.16
N VAL A 180 -2.02 -7.18 2.54
CA VAL A 180 -0.77 -6.52 2.16
C VAL A 180 -0.38 -6.98 0.77
N GLN A 181 0.04 -6.04 -0.06
CA GLN A 181 0.82 -6.30 -1.26
C GLN A 181 1.96 -5.28 -1.32
N TRP A 182 3.03 -5.56 -2.04
CA TRP A 182 4.13 -4.60 -2.15
C TRP A 182 4.91 -4.78 -3.45
N MET A 183 5.59 -3.71 -3.86
CA MET A 183 6.43 -3.68 -5.05
C MET A 183 7.74 -2.94 -4.81
N ARG A 184 8.74 -3.21 -5.66
CA ARG A 184 9.98 -2.43 -5.72
C ARG A 184 9.88 -1.41 -6.84
N GLY A 185 9.82 -0.14 -6.51
CA GLY A 185 9.82 0.93 -7.51
C GLY A 185 11.22 1.43 -7.81
N VAL A 186 11.53 1.62 -9.09
CA VAL A 186 12.82 2.13 -9.58
C VAL A 186 12.61 3.16 -10.70
N GLY A 187 13.60 4.03 -10.89
CA GLY A 187 13.65 4.93 -12.04
C GLY A 187 13.68 4.17 -13.36
N ASP A 188 13.22 4.79 -14.45
CA ASP A 188 13.17 4.17 -15.77
C ASP A 188 14.57 3.83 -16.28
N GLY A 189 15.58 4.64 -15.94
CA GLY A 189 16.98 4.45 -16.32
C GLY A 189 17.76 3.54 -15.38
N TRP A 190 17.16 3.02 -14.31
CA TRP A 190 17.84 2.16 -13.35
C TRP A 190 18.34 0.85 -14.02
N LYS A 191 19.63 0.56 -13.83
CA LYS A 191 20.39 -0.50 -14.54
C LYS A 191 20.85 -1.68 -13.67
N GLY A 192 20.38 -1.79 -12.42
CA GLY A 192 20.86 -2.77 -11.44
C GLY A 192 21.84 -2.19 -10.41
N GLY A 193 21.79 -2.70 -9.16
CA GLY A 193 22.56 -2.23 -7.99
C GLY A 193 22.03 -0.90 -7.40
N LYS A 194 22.08 -0.61 -6.08
CA LYS A 194 22.94 -1.08 -4.98
C LYS A 194 22.23 -2.13 -4.10
N ASP A 195 22.27 -3.37 -4.58
CA ASP A 195 21.94 -4.66 -3.97
C ASP A 195 20.53 -4.87 -3.39
N GLU A 196 19.55 -4.56 -4.26
CA GLU A 196 18.30 -5.28 -4.55
C GLU A 196 17.71 -6.25 -3.50
N LEU A 197 17.33 -5.74 -2.32
CA LEU A 197 16.05 -5.98 -1.62
C LEU A 197 15.97 -5.19 -0.30
#